data_AF-H9F8L6-F1
#
_entry.id   AF-H9F8L6-F1
#
_cell.length_a   1.000
_cell.length_b   1.000
_cell.length_c   1.000
_cell.angle_alpha   90.00
_cell.angle_beta   90.00
_cell.angle_gamma   90.00
#
_symmetry.space_group_name_H-M   'P 1'
#
loop_
_entity.id
_entity.type
_entity.pdbx_description
1 polymer ?
#
loop_
_entity_poly.entity_id
_entity_poly.type
_entity_poly.pdbx_seq_one_letter_code
_entity_poly.pdbx_strand_id
1 'polypeptide(L)'
;CLKYTMFLFNLIFWLCGCGLLGVGIWLSVSQGNFATFSPSFPSLSAANLVIAIGTIVMVTGFLGCLGAIKENKCLLLSFFIVLLVILLAELILLILFFVYMDKVNENAKKDLKEGLLLYHTENNVGLKNAWNIIQAEMRCCGVTDYTDWYPVLGENTVPDRCCMENSQGCGRNATTPLWRTGCYEKVKMWFDDNKHVLGTVGMCILIMQILGMAFSMTLFQHIHRTGKKYDA
;
A
#
# COMPACT_ATOMS: atom_id res chain seq x y z
N CYS A 1 15.02 -4.26 31.28
CA CYS A 1 15.40 -4.35 29.86
C CYS A 1 14.18 -4.38 28.95
N LEU A 2 13.32 -5.41 29.04
CA LEU A 2 12.14 -5.61 28.15
C LEU A 2 11.25 -4.37 27.96
N LYS A 3 10.91 -3.66 29.05
CA LYS A 3 10.12 -2.41 29.00
C LYS A 3 10.70 -1.36 28.05
N TYR A 4 12.00 -1.06 28.19
CA TYR A 4 12.66 -0.02 27.40
C TYR A 4 12.85 -0.44 25.94
N THR A 5 13.16 -1.72 25.69
CA THR A 5 13.24 -2.27 24.34
C THR A 5 11.90 -2.21 23.63
N MET A 6 10.81 -2.64 24.30
CA MET A 6 9.45 -2.58 23.75
C MET A 6 9.01 -1.14 23.49
N PHE A 7 9.29 -0.22 24.42
CA PHE A 7 9.00 1.19 24.23
C PHE A 7 9.75 1.78 23.03
N LEU A 8 11.06 1.59 22.94
CA LEU A 8 11.88 2.13 21.85
C LEU A 8 11.41 1.61 20.48
N PHE A 9 11.15 0.31 20.38
CA PHE A 9 10.66 -0.30 19.15
C PHE A 9 9.32 0.32 18.73
N ASN A 10 8.32 0.33 19.64
CA ASN A 10 7.01 0.90 19.34
C ASN A 10 7.06 2.42 19.05
N LEU A 11 8.03 3.14 19.61
CA LEU A 11 8.23 4.57 19.32
C LEU A 11 8.67 4.78 17.88
N ILE A 12 9.56 3.92 17.37
CA ILE A 12 9.97 3.95 15.96
C ILE A 12 8.77 3.66 15.06
N PHE A 13 7.97 2.63 15.36
CA PHE A 13 6.74 2.36 14.59
C PHE A 13 5.77 3.52 14.62
N TRP A 14 5.58 4.15 15.78
CA TRP A 14 4.72 5.32 15.90
C TRP A 14 5.19 6.47 15.00
N LEU A 15 6.49 6.80 15.03
CA LEU A 15 7.08 7.83 14.16
C LEU A 15 6.95 7.48 12.67
N CYS A 16 7.19 6.22 12.30
CA CYS A 16 6.97 5.74 10.93
C CYS A 16 5.49 5.86 10.52
N GLY A 17 4.56 5.52 11.42
CA GLY A 17 3.13 5.68 11.21
C GLY A 17 2.72 7.14 10.97
N CYS A 18 3.24 8.07 11.77
CA CYS A 18 3.04 9.50 11.55
C CYS A 18 3.60 9.97 10.20
N GLY A 19 4.78 9.49 9.81
CA GLY A 19 5.38 9.80 8.52
C GLY A 19 4.54 9.28 7.35
N LEU A 20 4.11 8.01 7.40
CA LEU A 20 3.24 7.41 6.38
C LEU A 20 1.90 8.12 6.29
N LEU A 21 1.29 8.45 7.42
CA LEU A 21 0.04 9.21 7.46
C LEU A 21 0.21 10.59 6.83
N GLY A 22 1.29 11.30 7.15
CA GLY A 22 1.62 12.59 6.56
C GLY A 22 1.80 12.51 5.04
N VAL A 23 2.53 11.51 4.54
CA VAL A 23 2.69 11.26 3.10
C VAL A 23 1.36 10.93 2.44
N GLY A 24 0.54 10.09 3.06
CA GLY A 24 -0.79 9.73 2.55
C GLY A 24 -1.71 10.94 2.43
N ILE A 25 -1.77 11.79 3.46
CA ILE A 25 -2.54 13.04 3.45
C ILE A 25 -1.98 13.99 2.38
N TRP A 26 -0.66 14.14 2.29
CA TRP A 26 -0.02 14.98 1.28
C TRP A 26 -0.37 14.54 -0.14
N LEU A 27 -0.35 13.23 -0.42
CA LEU A 27 -0.75 12.67 -1.71
C LEU A 27 -2.23 12.93 -2.02
N SER A 28 -3.10 12.74 -1.03
CA SER A 28 -4.54 12.97 -1.15
C SER A 28 -4.89 14.44 -1.42
N VAL A 29 -4.18 15.38 -0.77
CA VAL A 29 -4.41 16.82 -0.94
C VAL A 29 -3.77 17.35 -2.23
N SER A 30 -2.50 17.01 -2.49
CA SER A 30 -1.72 17.62 -3.57
C SER A 30 -2.06 17.05 -4.95
N GLN A 31 -2.47 15.78 -5.02
CA GLN A 31 -2.79 15.10 -6.27
C GLN A 31 -4.27 14.73 -6.39
N GLY A 32 -5.13 15.22 -5.48
CA GLY A 32 -6.52 14.75 -5.33
C GLY A 32 -6.56 13.28 -4.91
N ASN A 33 -7.67 12.58 -5.19
CA ASN A 33 -7.74 11.12 -5.03
C ASN A 33 -6.72 10.46 -5.98
N PHE A 34 -5.49 10.32 -5.50
CA PHE A 34 -4.37 9.71 -6.21
C PHE A 34 -4.73 8.27 -6.58
N ALA A 35 -4.82 7.99 -7.89
CA ALA A 35 -5.14 6.70 -8.49
C ALA A 35 -6.24 5.92 -7.75
N THR A 36 -7.51 6.27 -8.00
CA THR A 36 -8.65 5.41 -7.64
C THR A 36 -8.50 4.07 -8.37
N PHE A 37 -8.28 2.99 -7.63
CA PHE A 37 -8.06 1.66 -8.22
C PHE A 37 -9.30 1.07 -8.87
N SER A 38 -10.50 1.44 -8.37
CA SER A 38 -11.76 1.02 -8.97
C SER A 38 -12.75 2.17 -8.95
N PRO A 39 -13.35 2.55 -10.09
CA PRO A 39 -14.43 3.54 -10.12
C PRO A 39 -15.66 3.10 -9.31
N SER A 40 -15.82 1.79 -9.07
CA SER A 40 -16.86 1.23 -8.20
C SER A 40 -16.56 1.44 -6.70
N PHE A 41 -15.29 1.66 -6.33
CA PHE A 41 -14.85 1.92 -4.97
C PHE A 41 -13.93 3.16 -4.93
N PRO A 42 -14.49 4.37 -5.03
CA PRO A 42 -13.71 5.61 -5.03
C PRO A 42 -12.89 5.83 -3.75
N SER A 43 -13.21 5.10 -2.67
CA SER A 43 -12.43 5.07 -1.43
C SER A 43 -11.13 4.26 -1.52
N LEU A 44 -11.00 3.33 -2.48
CA LEU A 44 -9.80 2.52 -2.70
C LEU A 44 -8.84 3.25 -3.63
N SER A 45 -8.24 4.34 -3.14
CA SER A 45 -7.12 5.02 -3.81
C SER A 45 -5.80 4.62 -3.15
N ALA A 46 -4.69 4.69 -3.89
CA ALA A 46 -3.37 4.42 -3.32
C ALA A 46 -3.05 5.36 -2.14
N ALA A 47 -3.48 6.63 -2.20
CA ALA A 47 -3.32 7.55 -1.07
C ALA A 47 -4.15 7.12 0.16
N ASN A 48 -5.40 6.67 -0.04
CA ASN A 48 -6.26 6.23 1.07
C ASN A 48 -5.74 4.95 1.72
N LEU A 49 -5.13 4.04 0.95
CA LEU A 49 -4.47 2.86 1.51
C LEU A 49 -3.26 3.24 2.37
N VAL A 50 -2.43 4.19 1.90
CA VAL A 50 -1.29 4.70 2.68
C VAL A 50 -1.75 5.39 3.96
N ILE A 51 -2.84 6.18 3.91
CA ILE A 51 -3.47 6.79 5.09
C ILE A 51 -3.96 5.72 6.07
N ALA A 52 -4.65 4.69 5.59
CA ALA A 52 -5.18 3.61 6.42
C ALA A 52 -4.04 2.84 7.11
N ILE A 53 -3.03 2.42 6.35
CA ILE A 53 -1.85 1.71 6.87
C ILE A 53 -1.11 2.60 7.88
N GLY A 54 -0.85 3.87 7.55
CA GLY A 54 -0.18 4.82 8.43
C GLY A 54 -0.93 5.04 9.75
N THR A 55 -2.26 5.13 9.69
CA THR A 55 -3.12 5.26 10.88
C THR A 55 -3.04 4.02 11.76
N ILE A 56 -3.14 2.81 11.18
CA ILE A 56 -3.05 1.54 11.91
C ILE A 56 -1.69 1.42 12.61
N VAL A 57 -0.60 1.70 11.89
CA VAL A 57 0.77 1.65 12.42
C VAL A 57 0.97 2.69 13.53
N MET A 58 0.43 3.89 13.36
CA MET A 58 0.49 4.95 14.37
C MET A 58 -0.28 4.55 15.64
N VAL A 59 -1.53 4.10 15.53
CA VAL A 59 -2.36 3.73 16.69
C VAL A 59 -1.75 2.54 17.44
N THR A 60 -1.30 1.51 16.71
CA THR A 60 -0.65 0.34 17.32
C THR A 60 0.65 0.72 18.03
N GLY A 61 1.51 1.53 17.40
CA GLY A 61 2.74 2.04 18.03
C GLY A 61 2.45 2.87 19.29
N PHE A 62 1.42 3.72 19.26
CA PHE A 62 1.01 4.51 20.43
C PHE A 62 0.53 3.65 21.59
N LEU A 63 -0.33 2.66 21.33
CA LEU A 63 -0.81 1.71 22.34
C LEU A 63 0.35 0.90 22.95
N GLY A 64 1.27 0.42 22.10
CA GLY A 64 2.47 -0.30 22.56
C GLY A 64 3.37 0.56 23.44
N CYS A 65 3.61 1.82 23.05
CA CYS A 65 4.39 2.78 23.83
C CYS A 65 3.78 3.07 25.20
N LEU A 66 2.50 3.45 25.23
CA LEU A 66 1.81 3.80 26.46
C LEU A 66 1.62 2.58 27.37
N GLY A 67 1.27 1.43 26.79
CA GLY A 67 1.16 0.17 27.51
C GLY A 67 2.46 -0.21 28.21
N ALA A 68 3.60 -0.06 27.52
CA ALA A 68 4.92 -0.35 28.08
C ALA A 68 5.33 0.66 29.16
N ILE A 69 5.21 1.98 28.93
CA ILE A 69 5.63 3.00 29.91
C ILE A 69 4.76 3.00 31.15
N LYS A 70 3.43 3.04 30.97
CA LYS A 70 2.45 3.15 32.05
C LYS A 70 2.21 1.83 32.77
N GLU A 71 2.77 0.73 32.26
CA GLU A 71 2.54 -0.62 32.79
C GLU A 71 1.04 -0.93 32.93
N ASN A 72 0.24 -0.40 32.00
CA ASN A 72 -1.20 -0.55 32.02
C ASN A 72 -1.61 -1.84 31.32
N LYS A 73 -2.10 -2.79 32.12
CA LYS A 73 -2.57 -4.11 31.67
C LYS A 73 -3.61 -4.02 30.53
N CYS A 74 -4.54 -3.08 30.62
CA CYS A 74 -5.59 -2.91 29.61
C CYS A 74 -4.99 -2.47 28.28
N LEU A 75 -4.08 -1.49 28.28
CA LEU A 75 -3.40 -1.01 27.07
C LEU A 75 -2.52 -2.10 26.42
N LEU A 76 -1.80 -2.89 27.22
CA LEU A 76 -1.01 -4.03 26.72
C LEU A 76 -1.91 -5.10 26.09
N LEU A 77 -3.04 -5.40 26.72
CA LEU A 77 -4.01 -6.35 26.17
C LEU A 77 -4.64 -5.83 24.88
N SER A 78 -5.03 -4.55 24.82
CA SER A 78 -5.53 -3.92 23.59
C SER A 78 -4.49 -3.98 22.47
N PHE A 79 -3.23 -3.66 22.76
CA PHE A 79 -2.13 -3.78 21.79
C PHE A 79 -2.00 -5.22 21.26
N PHE A 80 -2.04 -6.22 22.14
CA PHE A 80 -2.00 -7.63 21.76
C PHE A 80 -3.19 -8.01 20.85
N ILE A 81 -4.42 -7.63 21.22
CA ILE A 81 -5.62 -7.95 20.45
C ILE A 81 -5.55 -7.31 19.05
N VAL A 82 -5.11 -6.05 18.96
CA VAL A 82 -4.99 -5.38 17.66
C VAL A 82 -3.94 -6.06 16.79
N LEU A 83 -2.76 -6.41 17.32
CA LEU A 83 -1.76 -7.17 16.57
C LEU A 83 -2.27 -8.55 16.12
N LEU A 84 -3.04 -9.23 16.97
CA LEU A 84 -3.63 -10.52 16.62
C LEU A 84 -4.64 -10.39 15.47
N VAL A 85 -5.50 -9.38 15.52
CA VAL A 85 -6.46 -9.09 14.44
C VAL A 85 -5.74 -8.76 13.14
N ILE A 86 -4.67 -7.95 13.18
CA ILE A 86 -3.85 -7.63 12.02
C ILE A 86 -3.22 -8.89 11.44
N LEU A 87 -2.61 -9.75 12.28
CA LEU A 87 -1.99 -10.99 11.84
C LEU A 87 -3.01 -11.92 11.14
N LEU A 88 -4.20 -12.07 11.72
CA LEU A 88 -5.27 -12.87 11.11
C LEU A 88 -5.74 -12.27 9.77
N ALA A 89 -5.88 -10.95 9.69
CA ALA A 89 -6.25 -10.27 8.46
C ALA A 89 -5.18 -10.44 7.36
N GLU A 90 -3.89 -10.32 7.71
CA GLU A 90 -2.77 -10.54 6.78
C GLU A 90 -2.75 -11.97 6.24
N LEU A 91 -2.96 -12.97 7.10
CA LEU A 91 -3.04 -14.37 6.69
C LEU A 91 -4.23 -14.62 5.75
N ILE A 92 -5.41 -14.07 6.06
CA ILE A 92 -6.59 -14.18 5.19
C ILE A 92 -6.33 -13.52 3.84
N LEU A 93 -5.82 -12.29 3.83
CA LEU A 93 -5.50 -11.56 2.59
C LEU A 93 -4.46 -12.30 1.75
N LEU A 94 -3.43 -12.87 2.37
CA LEU A 94 -2.40 -13.66 1.69
C LEU A 94 -3.00 -14.92 1.04
N ILE A 95 -3.81 -15.66 1.78
CA ILE A 95 -4.50 -16.86 1.27
C ILE A 95 -5.43 -16.49 0.12
N LEU A 96 -6.26 -15.45 0.28
CA LEU A 96 -7.17 -14.97 -0.77
C LEU A 96 -6.40 -14.55 -2.03
N PHE A 97 -5.30 -13.81 -1.87
CA PHE A 97 -4.46 -13.40 -2.98
C PHE A 97 -3.91 -14.60 -3.77
N PHE A 98 -3.40 -15.62 -3.08
CA PHE A 98 -2.88 -16.82 -3.74
C PHE A 98 -3.97 -17.68 -4.39
N VAL A 99 -5.09 -17.90 -3.69
CA VAL A 99 -6.19 -18.74 -4.19
C VAL A 99 -6.89 -18.11 -5.39
N TYR A 100 -7.05 -16.79 -5.39
CA TYR A 100 -7.78 -16.05 -6.43
C TYR A 100 -6.86 -15.26 -7.36
N MET A 101 -5.58 -15.60 -7.43
CA MET A 101 -4.56 -14.84 -8.17
C MET A 101 -4.96 -14.59 -9.64
N ASP A 102 -5.47 -15.61 -10.34
CA ASP A 102 -5.91 -15.49 -11.73
C ASP A 102 -7.08 -14.49 -11.87
N LYS A 103 -8.04 -14.55 -10.94
CA LYS A 103 -9.19 -13.65 -10.93
C LYS A 103 -8.81 -12.22 -10.55
N VAL A 104 -7.85 -12.06 -9.63
CA VAL A 104 -7.27 -10.75 -9.29
C VAL A 104 -6.57 -10.15 -10.51
N ASN A 105 -5.85 -10.95 -11.28
CA ASN A 105 -5.18 -10.50 -12.50
C ASN A 105 -6.18 -9.98 -13.56
N GLU A 106 -7.23 -10.75 -13.83
CA GLU A 106 -8.29 -10.32 -14.77
C GLU A 106 -9.04 -9.07 -14.29
N ASN A 107 -9.46 -9.05 -13.02
CA ASN A 107 -10.17 -7.92 -12.44
C ASN A 107 -9.31 -6.66 -12.42
N ALA A 108 -8.02 -6.76 -12.06
CA ALA A 108 -7.11 -5.64 -12.04
C ALA A 108 -6.93 -5.06 -13.45
N LYS A 109 -6.77 -5.89 -14.49
CA LYS A 109 -6.71 -5.41 -15.87
C LYS A 109 -8.00 -4.70 -16.28
N LYS A 110 -9.16 -5.25 -15.92
CA LYS A 110 -10.46 -4.64 -16.20
C LYS A 110 -10.60 -3.28 -15.52
N ASP A 111 -10.35 -3.22 -14.22
CA ASP A 111 -10.47 -1.99 -13.42
C ASP A 111 -9.51 -0.90 -13.92
N LEU A 112 -8.27 -1.28 -14.29
CA LEU A 112 -7.33 -0.34 -14.89
C LEU A 112 -7.78 0.18 -16.26
N LYS A 113 -8.40 -0.67 -17.10
CA LYS A 113 -8.96 -0.24 -18.39
C LYS A 113 -10.16 0.68 -18.20
N GLU A 114 -11.02 0.42 -17.23
CA GLU A 114 -12.10 1.35 -16.86
C GLU A 114 -11.53 2.69 -16.37
N GLY A 115 -10.41 2.65 -15.63
CA GLY A 115 -9.67 3.86 -15.25
C GLY A 115 -9.14 4.67 -16.44
N LEU A 116 -8.76 4.04 -17.55
CA LEU A 116 -8.34 4.77 -18.76
C LEU A 116 -9.47 5.66 -19.32
N LEU A 117 -10.73 5.21 -19.25
CA LEU A 117 -11.88 5.99 -19.74
C LEU A 117 -12.05 7.33 -19.00
N LEU A 118 -11.54 7.42 -17.78
CA LEU A 118 -11.61 8.60 -16.92
C LEU A 118 -10.42 9.55 -17.11
N TYR A 119 -9.47 9.23 -17.99
CA TYR A 119 -8.21 9.96 -18.16
C TYR A 119 -8.38 11.43 -18.60
N HIS A 120 -9.40 11.73 -19.40
CA HIS A 120 -9.67 13.10 -19.90
C HIS A 120 -10.69 13.88 -19.05
N THR A 121 -11.23 13.28 -17.99
CA THR A 121 -12.21 13.97 -17.14
C THR A 121 -11.51 15.02 -16.27
N GLU A 122 -11.99 16.26 -16.29
CA GLU A 122 -11.38 17.40 -15.57
C GLU A 122 -11.25 17.15 -14.06
N ASN A 123 -12.16 16.38 -13.47
CA ASN A 123 -12.14 16.03 -12.05
C ASN A 123 -11.11 14.95 -11.67
N ASN A 124 -10.41 14.35 -12.64
CA ASN A 124 -9.52 13.20 -12.44
C ASN A 124 -8.03 13.51 -12.71
N VAL A 125 -7.58 14.72 -12.37
CA VAL A 125 -6.17 15.15 -12.55
C VAL A 125 -5.18 14.18 -11.89
N GLY A 126 -5.52 13.66 -10.70
CA GLY A 126 -4.69 12.67 -9.99
C GLY A 126 -4.50 11.37 -10.76
N LEU A 127 -5.57 10.86 -11.38
CA LEU A 127 -5.53 9.65 -12.20
C LEU A 127 -4.70 9.86 -13.46
N LYS A 128 -4.88 11.01 -14.13
CA LYS A 128 -4.07 11.41 -15.29
C LYS A 128 -2.58 11.49 -14.94
N ASN A 129 -2.25 12.10 -13.80
CA ASN A 129 -0.86 12.19 -13.32
C ASN A 129 -0.29 10.80 -13.02
N ALA A 130 -1.03 9.93 -12.34
CA ALA A 130 -0.60 8.57 -12.05
C ALA A 130 -0.30 7.77 -13.32
N TRP A 131 -1.18 7.84 -14.34
CA TRP A 131 -0.92 7.20 -15.64
C TRP A 131 0.33 7.75 -16.33
N ASN A 132 0.54 9.06 -16.28
CA ASN A 132 1.72 9.69 -16.86
C ASN A 132 3.02 9.29 -16.15
N ILE A 133 3.00 9.19 -14.83
CA ILE A 133 4.15 8.75 -14.02
C ILE A 133 4.46 7.28 -14.30
N ILE A 134 3.46 6.40 -14.19
CA ILE A 134 3.66 4.95 -14.38
C ILE A 134 4.21 4.65 -15.78
N GLN A 135 3.66 5.27 -16.82
CA GLN A 135 4.12 5.04 -18.20
C GLN A 135 5.56 5.52 -18.41
N ALA A 136 5.94 6.66 -17.82
CA ALA A 136 7.28 7.20 -17.90
C ALA A 136 8.30 6.36 -17.10
N GLU A 137 7.97 5.98 -15.87
CA GLU A 137 8.88 5.25 -14.97
C GLU A 137 9.04 3.79 -15.37
N MET A 138 7.93 3.11 -15.72
CA MET A 138 7.92 1.69 -16.06
C MET A 138 8.17 1.42 -17.54
N ARG A 139 8.31 2.48 -18.37
CA ARG A 139 8.57 2.40 -19.82
C ARG A 139 7.56 1.48 -20.51
N CYS A 140 6.29 1.82 -20.36
CA CYS A 140 5.14 1.03 -20.78
C CYS A 140 4.05 1.95 -21.36
N CYS A 141 3.08 1.37 -22.05
CA CYS A 141 1.93 2.13 -22.56
C CYS A 141 0.64 1.31 -22.48
N GLY A 142 -0.42 1.92 -21.95
CA GLY A 142 -1.71 1.25 -21.77
C GLY A 142 -1.69 0.18 -20.68
N VAL A 143 -2.77 -0.58 -20.55
CA VAL A 143 -2.88 -1.61 -19.50
C VAL A 143 -2.18 -2.89 -19.95
N THR A 144 -2.65 -3.45 -21.06
CA THR A 144 -2.13 -4.67 -21.68
C THR A 144 -1.27 -4.34 -22.90
N ASP A 145 -1.65 -3.30 -23.64
CA ASP A 145 -0.95 -2.84 -24.84
C ASP A 145 -1.27 -1.36 -25.10
N TYR A 146 -0.45 -0.70 -25.93
CA TYR A 146 -0.62 0.71 -26.30
C TYR A 146 -1.96 1.02 -26.97
N THR A 147 -2.55 0.04 -27.67
CA THR A 147 -3.86 0.15 -28.32
C THR A 147 -5.02 0.35 -27.35
N ASP A 148 -4.83 0.07 -26.05
CA ASP A 148 -5.85 0.33 -25.02
C ASP A 148 -6.24 1.82 -24.92
N TRP A 149 -5.42 2.73 -25.46
CA TRP A 149 -5.71 4.17 -25.51
C TRP A 149 -6.64 4.59 -26.64
N TYR A 150 -6.78 3.81 -27.70
CA TYR A 150 -7.53 4.22 -28.89
C TYR A 150 -9.01 4.50 -28.63
N PRO A 151 -9.73 3.71 -27.81
CA PRO A 151 -11.10 4.03 -27.42
C PRO A 151 -11.24 5.31 -26.60
N VAL A 152 -10.16 5.80 -26.00
CA VAL A 152 -10.14 6.95 -25.08
C VAL A 152 -9.70 8.23 -25.77
N LEU A 153 -8.66 8.15 -26.61
CA LEU A 153 -8.00 9.32 -27.20
C LEU A 153 -8.19 9.43 -28.71
N GLY A 154 -8.79 8.42 -29.34
CA GLY A 154 -8.94 8.31 -30.78
C GLY A 154 -7.94 7.36 -31.42
N GLU A 155 -8.23 6.96 -32.66
CA GLU A 155 -7.43 6.00 -33.40
C GLU A 155 -5.98 6.49 -33.58
N ASN A 156 -5.01 5.59 -33.41
CA ASN A 156 -3.57 5.88 -33.50
C ASN A 156 -3.07 7.00 -32.58
N THR A 157 -3.79 7.29 -31.49
CA THR A 157 -3.42 8.33 -30.52
C THR A 157 -3.17 7.72 -29.13
N VAL A 158 -2.04 8.07 -28.53
CA VAL A 158 -1.63 7.69 -27.16
C VAL A 158 -1.15 8.93 -26.38
N PRO A 159 -1.02 8.88 -25.04
CA PRO A 159 -0.36 9.93 -24.28
C PRO A 159 1.11 10.08 -24.67
N ASP A 160 1.63 11.31 -24.66
CA ASP A 160 3.05 11.57 -25.00
C ASP A 160 4.04 10.82 -24.09
N ARG A 161 3.65 10.48 -22.85
CA ARG A 161 4.47 9.67 -21.93
C ARG A 161 4.67 8.22 -22.37
N CYS A 162 3.91 7.73 -23.36
CA CYS A 162 4.12 6.43 -23.99
C CYS A 162 5.26 6.41 -25.01
N CYS A 163 5.75 7.58 -25.45
CA CYS A 163 6.83 7.65 -26.42
C CYS A 163 8.17 7.27 -25.76
N MET A 164 9.04 6.61 -26.51
CA MET A 164 10.40 6.31 -26.02
C MET A 164 11.21 7.58 -25.82
N GLU A 165 11.00 8.57 -26.69
CA GLU A 165 11.55 9.91 -26.57
C GLU A 165 10.40 10.87 -26.31
N ASN A 166 10.43 11.52 -25.13
CA ASN A 166 9.35 12.38 -24.68
C ASN A 166 9.43 13.74 -25.39
N SER A 167 8.63 13.91 -26.45
CA SER A 167 8.47 15.18 -27.16
C SER A 167 6.99 15.58 -27.23
N GLN A 168 6.74 16.89 -27.32
CA GLN A 168 5.37 17.42 -27.31
C GLN A 168 4.59 16.93 -28.54
N GLY A 169 3.48 16.24 -28.32
CA GLY A 169 2.62 15.71 -29.39
C GLY A 169 3.13 14.43 -30.04
N CYS A 170 4.15 13.78 -29.50
CA CYS A 170 4.72 12.55 -30.06
C CYS A 170 3.70 11.40 -30.14
N GLY A 171 2.74 11.35 -29.22
CA GLY A 171 1.72 10.30 -29.13
C GLY A 171 0.62 10.40 -30.18
N ARG A 172 0.59 11.49 -30.97
CA ARG A 172 -0.31 11.68 -32.12
C ARG A 172 0.34 11.33 -33.45
N ASN A 173 1.64 11.08 -33.47
CA ASN A 173 2.39 10.78 -34.68
C ASN A 173 2.64 9.27 -34.78
N ALA A 174 2.02 8.63 -35.76
CA ALA A 174 2.06 7.18 -35.97
C ALA A 174 3.48 6.64 -36.26
N THR A 175 4.43 7.49 -36.68
CA THR A 175 5.81 7.09 -36.97
C THR A 175 6.73 7.11 -35.74
N THR A 176 6.28 7.65 -34.61
CA THR A 176 7.11 7.75 -33.40
C THR A 176 7.32 6.38 -32.76
N PRO A 177 8.54 6.04 -32.29
CA PRO A 177 8.74 4.83 -31.50
C PRO A 177 8.02 4.91 -30.13
N LEU A 178 7.10 3.97 -29.90
CA LEU A 178 6.29 3.87 -28.69
C LEU A 178 6.67 2.63 -27.88
N TRP A 179 6.50 2.70 -26.55
CA TRP A 179 6.48 1.49 -25.73
C TRP A 179 5.24 0.67 -26.08
N ARG A 180 5.46 -0.57 -26.55
CA ARG A 180 4.36 -1.47 -26.94
C ARG A 180 3.85 -2.30 -25.76
N THR A 181 4.71 -2.57 -24.78
CA THR A 181 4.34 -3.40 -23.62
C THR A 181 3.38 -2.65 -22.70
N GLY A 182 2.28 -3.31 -22.34
CA GLY A 182 1.35 -2.82 -21.33
C GLY A 182 1.98 -2.64 -19.95
N CYS A 183 1.51 -1.63 -19.22
CA CYS A 183 2.00 -1.33 -17.88
C CYS A 183 1.68 -2.41 -16.86
N TYR A 184 0.54 -3.10 -17.00
CA TYR A 184 0.21 -4.21 -16.12
C TYR A 184 1.24 -5.34 -16.21
N GLU A 185 1.64 -5.70 -17.44
CA GLU A 185 2.62 -6.76 -17.64
C GLU A 185 4.01 -6.34 -17.13
N LYS A 186 4.38 -5.07 -17.30
CA LYS A 186 5.62 -4.52 -16.73
C LYS A 186 5.63 -4.58 -15.20
N VAL A 187 4.52 -4.24 -14.55
CA VAL A 187 4.37 -4.37 -13.10
C VAL A 187 4.42 -5.83 -12.66
N LYS A 188 3.78 -6.74 -13.41
CA LYS A 188 3.81 -8.17 -13.13
C LYS A 188 5.22 -8.75 -13.25
N MET A 189 5.94 -8.42 -14.32
CA MET A 189 7.35 -8.82 -14.48
C MET A 189 8.22 -8.28 -13.34
N TRP A 190 8.04 -7.00 -12.98
CA TRP A 190 8.75 -6.44 -11.83
C TRP A 190 8.42 -7.19 -10.53
N PHE A 191 7.15 -7.56 -10.32
CA PHE A 191 6.74 -8.36 -9.16
C PHE A 191 7.40 -9.74 -9.17
N ASP A 192 7.42 -10.43 -10.31
CA ASP A 192 8.03 -11.76 -10.44
C ASP A 192 9.55 -11.72 -10.23
N ASP A 193 10.22 -10.67 -10.73
CA ASP A 193 11.66 -10.44 -10.55
C ASP A 193 12.00 -10.10 -9.09
N ASN A 194 11.11 -9.38 -8.39
CA ASN A 194 11.33 -8.90 -7.03
C ASN A 194 10.58 -9.69 -5.95
N LYS A 195 9.92 -10.81 -6.31
CA LYS A 195 9.08 -11.59 -5.39
C LYS A 195 9.83 -12.07 -4.15
N HIS A 196 11.13 -12.35 -4.30
CA HIS A 196 11.99 -12.74 -3.18
C HIS A 196 12.13 -11.61 -2.15
N VAL A 197 12.36 -10.38 -2.61
CA VAL A 197 12.45 -9.20 -1.75
C VAL A 197 11.11 -8.94 -1.06
N LEU A 198 10.01 -8.96 -1.81
CA LEU A 198 8.66 -8.78 -1.27
C LEU A 198 8.32 -9.84 -0.22
N GLY A 199 8.66 -11.10 -0.50
CA GLY A 199 8.50 -12.21 0.45
C GLY A 199 9.32 -12.01 1.71
N THR A 200 10.58 -11.58 1.61
CA THR A 200 11.43 -11.28 2.77
C THR A 200 10.84 -10.15 3.62
N VAL A 201 10.39 -9.06 3.01
CA VAL A 201 9.76 -7.95 3.73
C VAL A 201 8.50 -8.42 4.47
N GLY A 202 7.64 -9.21 3.81
CA GLY A 202 6.46 -9.80 4.44
C GLY A 202 6.80 -10.69 5.63
N MET A 203 7.80 -11.57 5.49
CA MET A 203 8.25 -12.43 6.59
C MET A 203 8.81 -11.63 7.78
N CYS A 204 9.55 -10.55 7.53
CA CYS A 204 10.02 -9.64 8.58
C CYS A 204 8.85 -9.02 9.34
N ILE A 205 7.79 -8.57 8.65
CA ILE A 205 6.60 -8.01 9.27
C ILE A 205 5.92 -9.04 10.18
N LEU A 206 5.71 -10.27 9.69
CA LEU A 206 5.11 -11.35 10.48
C LEU A 206 5.91 -11.67 11.75
N ILE A 207 7.23 -11.77 11.63
CA ILE A 207 8.11 -12.02 12.79
C ILE A 207 8.02 -10.87 13.79
N MET A 208 8.05 -9.62 13.31
CA MET A 208 7.94 -8.44 14.19
C MET A 208 6.60 -8.40 14.94
N GLN A 209 5.49 -8.77 14.30
CA GLN A 209 4.18 -8.86 14.97
C GLN A 209 4.17 -9.95 16.05
N ILE A 210 4.69 -11.15 15.74
CA ILE A 210 4.76 -12.26 16.70
C ILE A 210 5.61 -11.88 17.92
N LEU A 211 6.75 -11.23 17.68
CA LEU A 211 7.60 -10.72 18.76
C LEU A 211 6.89 -9.65 19.58
N GLY A 212 6.17 -8.71 18.93
CA GLY A 212 5.36 -7.70 19.61
C GLY A 212 4.30 -8.31 20.52
N MET A 213 3.61 -9.34 20.04
CA MET A 213 2.61 -10.09 20.83
C MET A 213 3.26 -10.82 22.01
N ALA A 214 4.38 -11.51 21.79
CA ALA A 214 5.11 -12.21 22.84
C ALA A 214 5.63 -11.25 23.92
N PHE A 215 6.18 -10.09 23.53
CA PHE A 215 6.63 -9.07 24.46
C PHE A 215 5.47 -8.43 25.23
N SER A 216 4.32 -8.19 24.58
CA SER A 216 3.14 -7.68 25.27
C SER A 216 2.65 -8.64 26.35
N MET A 217 2.54 -9.93 26.01
CA MET A 217 2.04 -10.95 26.95
C MET A 217 3.02 -11.22 28.09
N THR A 218 4.32 -11.26 27.82
CA THR A 218 5.34 -11.42 28.87
C THR A 218 5.34 -10.24 29.84
N LEU A 219 5.22 -9.00 29.33
CA LEU A 219 5.11 -7.81 30.18
C LEU A 219 3.80 -7.78 30.98
N PHE A 220 2.67 -8.14 30.34
CA PHE A 220 1.37 -8.25 31.02
C PHE A 220 1.43 -9.26 32.19
N GLN A 221 1.99 -10.45 31.95
CA GLN A 221 2.13 -11.48 32.98
C GLN A 221 3.03 -11.02 34.13
N HIS A 222 4.14 -10.34 33.81
CA HIS A 222 5.03 -9.77 34.82
C HIS A 222 4.28 -8.77 35.71
N ILE A 223 3.58 -7.80 35.13
CA ILE A 223 2.80 -6.80 35.88
C ILE A 223 1.69 -7.47 36.70
N HIS A 224 1.03 -8.50 36.16
CA HIS A 224 -0.01 -9.24 36.89
C HIS A 224 0.55 -9.97 38.12
N ARG A 225 1.70 -10.64 38.00
CA ARG A 225 2.36 -11.32 39.13
C ARG A 225 2.84 -10.34 40.19
N THR A 226 3.43 -9.22 39.80
CA THR A 226 3.89 -8.20 40.76
C THR A 226 2.72 -7.59 41.51
N GLY A 227 1.60 -7.29 40.86
CA GLY A 227 0.39 -6.78 41.54
C GLY A 227 -0.14 -7.73 42.61
N LYS A 228 -0.27 -9.04 42.28
CA LYS A 228 -0.70 -10.06 43.25
C LYS A 228 0.21 -10.18 44.48
N LYS A 229 1.50 -9.83 44.37
CA LYS A 229 2.44 -9.87 45.49
C LYS A 229 2.28 -8.68 46.44
N TYR A 230 1.71 -7.56 45.99
CA TYR A 230 1.41 -6.40 46.85
C TYR A 230 0.05 -6.51 47.53
N ASP A 231 -0.89 -7.26 46.93
CA ASP A 231 -2.24 -7.48 47.48
C ASP A 231 -2.32 -8.66 48.47
N ALA A 232 -1.21 -9.41 48.65
CA ALA A 232 -1.10 -10.57 49.54
C ALA A 232 -0.22 -10.25 50.75
#